data_AF-A0A1U7VCX8-F1
#
_entry.id   AF-A0A1U7VCX8-F1
#
_cell.length_a   1.000
_cell.length_b   1.000
_cell.length_c   1.000
_cell.angle_alpha   90.00
_cell.angle_beta   90.00
_cell.angle_gamma   90.00
#
_symmetry.space_group_name_H-M   'P 1'
#
loop_
_entity.id
_entity.type
_entity.pdbx_description
1 polymer ?
#
loop_
_entity_poly.entity_id
_entity_poly.type
_entity_poly.pdbx_seq_one_letter_code
_entity_poly.pdbx_strand_id
1 'polypeptide(L)'
;MSPFLDFYDWNKLKIMYYDGASYTGDVQEVDPSTNLHYRGARIFKSIVQHLLAKGMYKAENAILSGTSAGGLAAILNCDKFSNLLPLSVRVRCIFDSGFFVDVETISGYPHIQELFYRIVKLHGSAKNLPQDCAVEYDKSLVAKCDPRSYQAITVPVLCDWGSSDLAEFAPNRFHYHLGRISKAVPE
;
A
#
# COMPACT_ATOMS: atom_id res chain seq x y z
N MET A 1 2.54 -28.17 -9.17
CA MET A 1 1.17 -27.70 -8.87
C MET A 1 1.05 -26.27 -9.37
N SER A 2 0.05 -25.96 -10.18
CA SER A 2 -0.14 -24.60 -10.70
C SER A 2 -0.55 -23.66 -9.55
N PRO A 3 0.16 -22.55 -9.30
CA PRO A 3 -0.07 -21.67 -8.14
C PRO A 3 -1.35 -20.82 -8.24
N PHE A 4 -2.20 -21.07 -9.25
CA PHE A 4 -3.38 -20.24 -9.55
C PHE A 4 -4.72 -20.92 -9.29
N LEU A 5 -4.76 -22.14 -8.76
CA LEU A 5 -5.99 -22.93 -8.64
C LEU A 5 -7.00 -22.35 -7.63
N ASP A 6 -6.58 -21.57 -6.64
CA ASP A 6 -7.51 -21.08 -5.60
C ASP A 6 -8.22 -19.77 -6.00
N PHE A 7 -7.74 -19.08 -7.04
CA PHE A 7 -8.26 -17.77 -7.49
C PHE A 7 -8.51 -17.70 -9.01
N TYR A 8 -8.61 -18.85 -9.68
CA TYR A 8 -8.72 -18.88 -11.14
C TYR A 8 -9.98 -18.18 -11.66
N ASP A 9 -11.09 -18.28 -10.92
CA ASP A 9 -12.43 -17.74 -11.23
C ASP A 9 -12.72 -16.35 -10.63
N TRP A 10 -11.74 -15.67 -10.03
CA TRP A 10 -11.91 -14.34 -9.43
C TRP A 10 -11.77 -13.20 -10.45
N ASN A 11 -12.38 -12.05 -10.18
CA ASN A 11 -12.19 -10.82 -10.96
C ASN A 11 -10.81 -10.22 -10.69
N LYS A 12 -9.88 -10.37 -11.64
CA LYS A 12 -8.50 -9.92 -11.49
C LYS A 12 -8.33 -8.51 -12.03
N LEU A 13 -7.85 -7.62 -11.18
CA LEU A 13 -7.61 -6.21 -11.48
C LEU A 13 -6.16 -5.86 -11.12
N LYS A 14 -5.48 -5.16 -12.03
CA LYS A 14 -4.12 -4.65 -11.82
C LYS A 14 -4.19 -3.13 -11.76
N ILE A 15 -3.79 -2.56 -10.63
CA ILE A 15 -3.71 -1.13 -10.42
C ILE A 15 -2.24 -0.71 -10.63
N MET A 16 -2.02 0.17 -11.59
CA MET A 16 -0.68 0.63 -11.94
C MET A 16 -0.20 1.69 -10.96
N TYR A 17 1.00 1.48 -10.41
CA TYR A 17 1.61 2.39 -9.45
C TYR A 17 2.23 3.61 -10.12
N TYR A 18 1.55 4.75 -10.05
CA TYR A 18 2.01 6.01 -10.63
C TYR A 18 1.96 7.21 -9.66
N ASP A 19 1.65 6.97 -8.37
CA ASP A 19 1.52 8.06 -7.40
C ASP A 19 2.81 8.36 -6.61
N GLY A 20 3.77 7.43 -6.60
CA GLY A 20 5.09 7.60 -5.99
C GLY A 20 5.14 7.49 -4.46
N ALA A 21 4.01 7.34 -3.76
CA ALA A 21 4.00 7.25 -2.30
C ALA A 21 2.96 6.25 -1.77
N SER A 22 2.91 5.05 -2.35
CA SER A 22 2.05 3.96 -1.87
C SER A 22 0.58 4.37 -1.66
N TYR A 23 0.07 5.24 -2.54
CA TYR A 23 -1.27 5.85 -2.48
C TYR A 23 -1.58 6.65 -1.21
N THR A 24 -0.56 7.19 -0.54
CA THR A 24 -0.74 8.00 0.68
C THR A 24 -0.68 9.49 0.42
N GLY A 25 -0.15 9.91 -0.74
CA GLY A 25 0.03 11.33 -1.05
C GLY A 25 -1.27 12.09 -1.25
N ASP A 26 -1.35 13.32 -0.73
CA ASP A 26 -2.50 14.20 -0.93
C ASP A 26 -2.13 15.67 -0.79
N VAL A 27 -1.57 16.21 -1.86
CA VAL A 27 -1.25 17.63 -2.04
C VAL A 27 -2.26 18.27 -2.98
N GLN A 28 -2.81 19.41 -2.56
CA GLN A 28 -3.76 20.18 -3.37
C GLN A 28 -3.08 20.85 -4.56
N GLU A 29 -1.97 21.53 -4.30
CA GLU A 29 -1.20 22.25 -5.32
C GLU A 29 -0.50 21.29 -6.29
N VAL A 30 -0.25 21.79 -7.49
CA VAL A 30 0.61 21.13 -8.49
C VAL A 30 2.02 21.63 -8.28
N ASP A 31 3.01 20.74 -8.35
CA ASP A 31 4.41 21.18 -8.29
C ASP A 31 4.68 22.12 -9.49
N PRO A 32 5.00 23.41 -9.26
CA PRO A 32 5.16 24.37 -10.34
C PRO A 32 6.43 24.12 -11.18
N SER A 33 7.40 23.39 -10.63
CA SER A 33 8.68 23.11 -11.29
C SER A 33 8.64 21.86 -12.17
N THR A 34 7.90 20.83 -11.74
CA THR A 34 7.83 19.54 -12.44
C THR A 34 6.47 19.26 -13.08
N ASN A 35 5.46 20.08 -12.78
CA ASN A 35 4.05 19.85 -13.14
C ASN A 35 3.50 18.49 -12.64
N LEU A 36 4.08 17.94 -11.56
CA LEU A 36 3.66 16.68 -10.97
C LEU A 36 2.51 16.87 -9.97
N HIS A 37 1.67 15.85 -9.88
CA HIS A 37 0.54 15.78 -8.95
C HIS A 37 0.77 14.69 -7.90
N TYR A 38 0.86 15.08 -6.63
CA TYR A 38 1.03 14.14 -5.51
C TYR A 38 -0.32 13.84 -4.85
N ARG A 39 -1.19 13.09 -5.55
CA ARG A 39 -2.60 12.87 -5.17
C ARG A 39 -2.98 11.40 -5.03
N GLY A 40 -2.02 10.54 -4.66
CA GLY A 40 -2.19 9.10 -4.51
C GLY A 40 -3.45 8.68 -3.74
N ALA A 41 -3.72 9.27 -2.57
CA ALA A 41 -4.89 8.92 -1.77
C ALA A 41 -6.22 9.19 -2.49
N ARG A 42 -6.30 10.28 -3.27
CA ARG A 42 -7.48 10.60 -4.09
C ARG A 42 -7.64 9.63 -5.25
N ILE A 43 -6.53 9.27 -5.90
CA ILE A 43 -6.50 8.31 -7.00
C ILE A 43 -6.99 6.95 -6.50
N PHE A 44 -6.48 6.48 -5.36
CA PHE A 44 -6.91 5.21 -4.76
C PHE A 44 -8.41 5.18 -4.48
N LYS A 45 -8.93 6.21 -3.79
CA LYS A 45 -10.36 6.34 -3.52
C LYS A 45 -11.18 6.30 -4.82
N SER A 46 -10.75 7.04 -5.84
CA SER A 46 -11.44 7.12 -7.14
C SER A 46 -11.46 5.76 -7.85
N ILE A 47 -10.36 5.01 -7.81
CA ILE A 47 -10.28 3.65 -8.37
C ILE A 47 -11.28 2.73 -7.67
N VAL A 48 -11.27 2.69 -6.34
CA VAL A 48 -12.17 1.82 -5.57
C VAL A 48 -13.64 2.18 -5.85
N GLN A 49 -13.98 3.47 -5.87
CA GLN A 49 -15.33 3.93 -6.19
C GLN A 49 -15.76 3.56 -7.63
N HIS A 50 -14.85 3.67 -8.60
CA HIS A 50 -15.12 3.24 -9.96
C HIS A 50 -15.40 1.73 -10.03
N LEU A 51 -14.62 0.92 -9.32
CA LEU A 51 -14.81 -0.53 -9.28
C LEU A 51 -16.11 -0.93 -8.58
N LEU A 52 -16.49 -0.22 -7.52
CA LEU A 52 -17.81 -0.38 -6.89
C LEU A 52 -18.92 -0.13 -7.90
N ALA A 53 -18.87 0.97 -8.65
CA ALA A 53 -19.86 1.26 -9.71
C ALA A 53 -19.88 0.20 -10.84
N LYS A 54 -18.77 -0.51 -11.05
CA LYS A 54 -18.64 -1.60 -12.04
C LYS A 54 -19.07 -2.97 -11.52
N GLY A 55 -19.59 -3.06 -10.28
CA GLY A 55 -20.12 -4.31 -9.73
C GLY A 55 -19.36 -4.88 -8.55
N MET A 56 -18.23 -4.29 -8.14
CA MET A 56 -17.48 -4.75 -6.95
C MET A 56 -18.30 -4.64 -5.67
N TYR A 57 -19.36 -3.82 -5.64
CA TYR A 57 -20.29 -3.76 -4.51
C TYR A 57 -21.04 -5.08 -4.24
N LYS A 58 -21.11 -5.98 -5.22
CA LYS A 58 -21.71 -7.32 -5.08
C LYS A 58 -20.71 -8.40 -4.63
N ALA A 59 -19.47 -8.01 -4.34
CA ALA A 59 -18.43 -8.94 -3.92
C ALA A 59 -18.79 -9.65 -2.61
N GLU A 60 -18.51 -10.94 -2.50
CA GLU A 60 -18.57 -11.62 -1.20
C GLU A 60 -17.24 -11.53 -0.43
N ASN A 61 -16.15 -11.59 -1.18
CA ASN A 61 -14.79 -11.50 -0.66
C ASN A 61 -14.05 -10.50 -1.52
N ALA A 62 -13.24 -9.63 -0.94
CA ALA A 62 -12.34 -8.74 -1.67
C ALA A 62 -10.94 -8.86 -1.09
N ILE A 63 -9.95 -8.96 -1.97
CA ILE A 63 -8.54 -8.93 -1.59
C ILE A 63 -7.96 -7.59 -2.04
N LEU A 64 -7.07 -7.02 -1.24
CA LEU A 64 -6.17 -5.97 -1.68
C LEU A 64 -4.76 -6.52 -1.53
N SER A 65 -4.07 -6.73 -2.64
CA SER A 65 -2.70 -7.24 -2.61
C SER A 65 -1.72 -6.35 -3.35
N GLY A 66 -0.45 -6.48 -3.03
CA GLY A 66 0.62 -5.83 -3.80
C GLY A 66 2.00 -6.34 -3.42
N THR A 67 2.97 -6.02 -4.28
CA THR A 67 4.39 -6.37 -4.11
C THR A 67 5.23 -5.11 -3.93
N SER A 68 6.29 -5.14 -3.11
CA SER A 68 7.22 -4.02 -2.91
C SER A 68 6.51 -2.73 -2.47
N ALA A 69 6.71 -1.61 -3.15
CA ALA A 69 5.97 -0.36 -2.89
C ALA A 69 4.43 -0.54 -2.98
N GLY A 70 3.95 -1.48 -3.78
CA GLY A 70 2.55 -1.88 -3.85
C GLY A 70 2.11 -2.76 -2.68
N GLY A 71 3.01 -3.57 -2.10
CA GLY A 71 2.77 -4.29 -0.85
C GLY A 71 2.62 -3.30 0.31
N LEU A 72 3.51 -2.31 0.39
CA LEU A 72 3.38 -1.20 1.33
C LEU A 72 2.07 -0.42 1.10
N ALA A 73 1.66 -0.21 -0.14
CA ALA A 73 0.37 0.40 -0.44
C ALA A 73 -0.82 -0.45 0.01
N ALA A 74 -0.75 -1.78 -0.14
CA ALA A 74 -1.80 -2.69 0.27
C ALA A 74 -2.01 -2.64 1.79
N ILE A 75 -0.93 -2.65 2.56
CA ILE A 75 -1.02 -2.59 4.03
C ILE A 75 -1.48 -1.21 4.53
N LEU A 76 -0.92 -0.11 4.01
CA LEU A 76 -1.26 1.26 4.43
C LEU A 76 -2.69 1.69 4.07
N ASN A 77 -3.32 1.02 3.09
CA ASN A 77 -4.67 1.34 2.65
C ASN A 77 -5.68 0.20 2.93
N CYS A 78 -5.28 -0.85 3.65
CA CYS A 78 -6.11 -2.02 3.88
C CYS A 78 -7.44 -1.68 4.57
N ASP A 79 -7.38 -0.97 5.70
CA ASP A 79 -8.58 -0.56 6.44
C ASP A 79 -9.39 0.48 5.65
N LYS A 80 -8.73 1.38 4.92
CA LYS A 80 -9.41 2.34 4.02
C LYS A 80 -10.18 1.63 2.92
N PHE A 81 -9.60 0.58 2.34
CA PHE A 81 -10.24 -0.24 1.32
C PHE A 81 -11.48 -0.91 1.91
N SER A 82 -11.34 -1.56 3.07
CA SER A 82 -12.46 -2.18 3.78
C SER A 82 -13.59 -1.20 4.07
N ASN A 83 -13.27 0.00 4.55
CA ASN A 83 -14.25 1.05 4.87
C ASN A 83 -14.97 1.62 3.64
N LEU A 84 -14.46 1.41 2.43
CA LEU A 84 -15.12 1.80 1.18
C LEU A 84 -16.08 0.73 0.65
N LEU A 85 -15.98 -0.52 1.11
CA LEU A 85 -16.82 -1.63 0.69
C LEU A 85 -18.06 -1.78 1.61
N PRO A 86 -19.13 -2.43 1.13
CA PRO A 86 -20.23 -2.81 2.00
C PRO A 86 -19.76 -3.69 3.17
N LEU A 87 -20.37 -3.54 4.35
CA LEU A 87 -20.03 -4.32 5.54
C LEU A 87 -20.19 -5.84 5.38
N SER A 88 -20.96 -6.29 4.38
CA SER A 88 -21.13 -7.70 4.04
C SER A 88 -19.93 -8.31 3.33
N VAL A 89 -19.02 -7.50 2.78
CA VAL A 89 -17.85 -7.99 2.03
C VAL A 89 -16.75 -8.40 2.99
N ARG A 90 -16.24 -9.63 2.86
CA ARG A 90 -15.07 -10.09 3.61
C ARG A 90 -13.80 -9.59 2.96
N VAL A 91 -13.16 -8.63 3.60
CA VAL A 91 -11.91 -8.04 3.11
C VAL A 91 -10.70 -8.74 3.73
N ARG A 92 -9.68 -9.00 2.90
CA ARG A 92 -8.35 -9.44 3.35
C ARG A 92 -7.28 -8.68 2.57
N CYS A 93 -6.12 -8.51 3.16
CA CYS A 93 -4.99 -7.90 2.48
C CYS A 93 -3.79 -8.83 2.41
N ILE A 94 -3.02 -8.74 1.33
CA ILE A 94 -1.78 -9.50 1.14
C ILE A 94 -0.70 -8.52 0.74
N PHE A 95 0.35 -8.39 1.54
CA PHE A 95 1.49 -7.58 1.17
C PHE A 95 2.70 -8.50 1.01
N ASP A 96 3.24 -8.48 -0.19
CA ASP A 96 4.43 -9.22 -0.57
C ASP A 96 5.60 -8.23 -0.63
N SER A 97 6.71 -8.53 0.03
CA SER A 97 7.95 -7.73 -0.05
C SER A 97 7.73 -6.23 0.28
N GLY A 98 6.68 -5.92 1.04
CA GLY A 98 6.20 -4.56 1.31
C GLY A 98 6.61 -4.01 2.67
N PHE A 99 7.48 -4.74 3.37
CA PHE A 99 8.04 -4.38 4.66
C PHE A 99 9.47 -3.90 4.46
N PHE A 100 9.82 -2.79 5.11
CA PHE A 100 11.16 -2.18 5.00
C PHE A 100 11.70 -1.96 6.40
N VAL A 101 12.85 -2.56 6.70
CA VAL A 101 13.47 -2.47 8.02
C VAL A 101 14.16 -1.10 8.20
N ASP A 102 13.88 -0.44 9.32
CA ASP A 102 14.51 0.82 9.71
C ASP A 102 15.81 0.57 10.48
N VAL A 103 16.86 0.25 9.73
CA VAL A 103 18.21 0.04 10.24
C VAL A 103 19.23 0.78 9.37
N GLU A 104 20.38 1.08 9.95
CA GLU A 104 21.52 1.59 9.20
C GLU A 104 22.04 0.53 8.22
N THR A 105 22.52 0.97 7.06
CA THR A 105 23.24 0.11 6.12
C THR A 105 24.55 -0.39 6.74
N ILE A 106 25.23 -1.33 6.07
CA ILE A 106 26.57 -1.81 6.47
C ILE A 106 27.62 -0.68 6.60
N SER A 107 27.38 0.48 5.99
CA SER A 107 28.24 1.66 6.09
C SER A 107 27.80 2.67 7.16
N GLY A 108 26.83 2.32 8.02
CA GLY A 108 26.29 3.19 9.07
C GLY A 108 25.34 4.29 8.56
N TYR A 109 24.76 4.15 7.37
CA TYR A 109 23.91 5.18 6.77
C TYR A 109 22.42 4.82 6.88
N PRO A 110 21.54 5.71 7.40
CA PRO A 110 20.12 5.41 7.60
C PRO A 110 19.29 5.59 6.30
N HIS A 111 19.59 4.78 5.27
CA HIS A 111 19.04 4.94 3.92
C HIS A 111 17.50 4.91 3.86
N ILE A 112 16.89 3.88 4.48
CA ILE A 112 15.43 3.67 4.45
C ILE A 112 14.71 4.83 5.14
N GLN A 113 15.23 5.26 6.29
CA GLN A 113 14.69 6.39 7.03
C GLN A 113 14.69 7.67 6.19
N GLU A 114 15.82 8.02 5.56
CA GLU A 114 15.92 9.23 4.75
C GLU A 114 15.04 9.17 3.49
N LEU A 115 14.97 8.00 2.85
CA LEU A 115 14.11 7.76 1.70
C LEU A 115 12.64 8.02 2.05
N PHE A 116 12.11 7.39 3.09
CA PHE A 116 10.71 7.56 3.48
C PHE A 116 10.42 8.96 4.02
N TYR A 117 11.36 9.60 4.72
CA TYR A 117 11.22 11.02 5.10
C TYR A 117 10.99 11.91 3.87
N ARG A 118 11.82 11.76 2.83
CA ARG A 118 11.69 12.53 1.59
C ARG A 118 10.36 12.25 0.89
N ILE A 119 9.95 10.98 0.79
CA ILE A 119 8.68 10.59 0.18
C ILE A 119 7.51 11.23 0.92
N VAL A 120 7.40 11.05 2.24
CA VAL A 120 6.21 11.50 2.97
C VAL A 120 6.16 13.02 3.06
N LYS A 121 7.31 13.70 3.14
CA LYS A 121 7.38 15.17 3.06
C LYS A 121 6.94 15.69 1.69
N LEU A 122 7.47 15.12 0.60
CA LEU A 122 7.14 15.54 -0.76
C LEU A 122 5.66 15.31 -1.08
N HIS A 123 5.12 14.16 -0.69
CA HIS A 123 3.76 13.76 -1.01
C HIS A 123 2.70 14.24 -0.01
N GLY A 124 3.10 14.91 1.08
CA GLY A 124 2.19 15.33 2.15
C GLY A 124 1.44 14.14 2.77
N SER A 125 2.11 12.99 2.86
CA SER A 125 1.48 11.70 3.16
C SER A 125 1.15 11.50 4.65
N ALA A 126 1.73 12.30 5.56
CA ALA A 126 1.64 12.10 7.01
C ALA A 126 0.19 11.97 7.52
N LYS A 127 -0.73 12.81 7.02
CA LYS A 127 -2.17 12.78 7.38
C LYS A 127 -2.91 11.52 6.95
N ASN A 128 -2.31 10.71 6.08
CA ASN A 128 -2.89 9.49 5.53
C ASN A 128 -2.21 8.22 6.08
N LEU A 129 -1.26 8.36 7.01
CA LEU A 129 -0.62 7.23 7.70
C LEU A 129 -1.35 6.90 9.01
N PRO A 130 -1.21 5.68 9.55
CA PRO A 130 -1.68 5.36 10.89
C PRO A 130 -1.15 6.35 11.93
N GLN A 131 -1.95 6.67 12.95
CA GLN A 131 -1.61 7.69 13.94
C GLN A 131 -0.26 7.42 14.61
N ASP A 132 0.03 6.16 14.95
CA ASP A 132 1.30 5.74 15.55
C ASP A 132 2.50 5.99 14.62
N CYS A 133 2.28 5.91 13.30
CA CYS A 133 3.30 6.21 12.29
C CYS A 133 3.42 7.72 12.00
N ALA A 134 2.36 8.50 12.27
CA ALA A 134 2.32 9.94 12.02
C ALA A 134 2.83 10.79 13.20
N VAL A 135 2.83 10.27 14.43
CA VAL A 135 3.32 10.99 15.63
C VAL A 135 4.85 10.99 15.73
N GLU A 136 5.53 9.99 15.16
CA GLU A 136 7.00 9.92 15.17
C GLU A 136 7.68 10.93 14.23
N TYR A 137 6.88 11.69 13.47
CA TYR A 137 7.34 12.74 12.54
C TYR A 137 8.26 13.81 13.16
N ASP A 138 8.10 14.09 14.45
CA ASP A 138 8.81 15.17 15.15
C ASP A 138 10.17 14.73 15.72
N LYS A 139 10.43 13.41 15.77
CA LYS A 139 11.66 12.83 16.32
C LYS A 139 12.09 11.62 15.50
N SER A 140 12.50 11.87 14.26
CA SER A 140 13.04 10.85 13.36
C SER A 140 12.04 9.72 13.05
N LEU A 141 12.22 9.03 11.93
CA LEU A 141 11.54 7.75 11.65
C LEU A 141 10.12 7.87 11.06
N VAL A 142 10.10 8.15 9.76
CA VAL A 142 9.00 7.76 8.86
C VAL A 142 9.15 6.30 8.41
N ALA A 143 9.93 5.49 9.13
CA ALA A 143 10.20 4.10 8.79
C ALA A 143 9.98 3.12 9.95
N LYS A 144 9.55 3.59 11.13
CA LYS A 144 8.98 2.71 12.15
C LYS A 144 7.51 2.42 11.85
N CYS A 145 7.26 1.82 10.69
CA CYS A 145 6.28 0.75 10.70
C CYS A 145 6.94 -0.44 11.42
N ASP A 146 7.18 -0.31 12.74
CA ASP A 146 7.44 -1.45 13.62
C ASP A 146 6.34 -2.49 13.32
N PRO A 147 6.61 -3.80 13.37
CA PRO A 147 5.55 -4.81 13.36
C PRO A 147 4.35 -4.44 14.26
N ARG A 148 4.59 -3.66 15.33
CA ARG A 148 3.57 -3.04 16.19
C ARG A 148 2.72 -1.96 15.53
N SER A 149 3.24 -1.14 14.62
CA SER A 149 2.46 -0.15 13.87
C SER A 149 1.44 -0.81 12.93
N TYR A 150 1.67 -2.07 12.54
CA TYR A 150 0.67 -2.88 11.84
C TYR A 150 -0.36 -3.54 12.76
N GLN A 151 -0.18 -3.53 14.09
CA GLN A 151 -1.21 -3.97 15.03
C GLN A 151 -2.44 -3.05 15.01
N ALA A 152 -2.30 -1.82 14.50
CA ALA A 152 -3.41 -0.91 14.28
C ALA A 152 -4.32 -1.32 13.11
N ILE A 153 -3.89 -2.26 12.26
CA ILE A 153 -4.68 -2.73 11.12
C ILE A 153 -5.69 -3.77 11.61
N THR A 154 -6.96 -3.47 11.38
CA THR A 154 -8.06 -4.30 11.87
C THR A 154 -8.43 -5.43 10.90
N VAL A 155 -8.17 -5.25 9.61
CA VAL A 155 -8.44 -6.25 8.58
C VAL A 155 -7.39 -7.37 8.63
N PRO A 156 -7.77 -8.65 8.48
CA PRO A 156 -6.81 -9.74 8.41
C PRO A 156 -5.81 -9.57 7.26
N VAL A 157 -4.52 -9.65 7.58
CA VAL A 157 -3.42 -9.47 6.63
C VAL A 157 -2.53 -10.70 6.55
N LEU A 158 -2.18 -11.12 5.33
CA LEU A 158 -1.11 -12.08 5.06
C LEU A 158 0.17 -11.31 4.67
N CYS A 159 1.25 -11.57 5.40
CA CYS A 159 2.60 -11.08 5.10
C CYS A 159 3.37 -12.15 4.32
N ASP A 160 3.89 -11.81 3.16
CA ASP A 160 4.90 -12.60 2.46
C ASP A 160 6.18 -11.76 2.36
N TRP A 161 7.19 -12.05 3.18
CA TRP A 161 8.43 -11.29 3.23
C TRP A 161 9.61 -12.26 3.24
N GLY A 162 10.53 -12.06 2.29
CA GLY A 162 11.76 -12.82 2.21
C GLY A 162 12.82 -12.27 3.16
N SER A 163 13.55 -13.14 3.85
CA SER A 163 14.66 -12.76 4.75
C SER A 163 15.83 -12.05 4.07
N SER A 164 15.82 -11.98 2.74
CA SER A 164 16.87 -11.38 1.90
C SER A 164 16.24 -10.59 0.77
N ASP A 165 15.26 -9.75 1.11
CA ASP A 165 14.56 -8.92 0.12
C ASP A 165 15.54 -7.95 -0.56
N LEU A 166 15.73 -8.12 -1.88
CA LEU A 166 16.67 -7.33 -2.66
C LEU A 166 16.31 -5.85 -2.68
N ALA A 167 15.04 -5.48 -2.47
CA ALA A 167 14.63 -4.08 -2.37
C ALA A 167 15.26 -3.38 -1.14
N GLU A 168 15.68 -4.13 -0.13
CA GLU A 168 16.39 -3.62 1.05
C GLU A 168 17.89 -3.43 0.79
N PHE A 169 18.48 -4.26 -0.07
CA PHE A 169 19.94 -4.28 -0.31
C PHE A 169 20.37 -3.57 -1.60
N ALA A 170 19.46 -3.36 -2.55
CA ALA A 170 19.75 -2.76 -3.85
C ALA A 170 18.96 -1.45 -4.03
N PRO A 171 19.61 -0.27 -3.90
CA PRO A 171 18.96 1.00 -4.22
C PRO A 171 18.45 0.96 -5.67
N ASN A 172 17.17 1.31 -5.85
CA ASN A 172 16.43 1.38 -7.13
C ASN A 172 15.84 0.07 -7.70
N ARG A 173 15.75 -1.03 -6.93
CA ARG A 173 15.00 -2.23 -7.35
C ARG A 173 13.71 -2.41 -6.54
N PHE A 174 12.64 -1.73 -6.94
CA PHE A 174 11.30 -1.96 -6.40
C PHE A 174 10.39 -2.52 -7.51
N HIS A 175 9.54 -3.48 -7.17
CA HIS A 175 8.54 -4.05 -8.08
C HIS A 175 7.16 -3.43 -7.82
N TYR A 176 6.78 -2.47 -8.65
CA TYR A 176 5.65 -1.58 -8.37
C TYR A 176 4.28 -2.12 -8.82
N HIS A 177 3.74 -3.12 -8.12
CA HIS A 177 2.42 -3.67 -8.46
C HIS A 177 1.47 -3.71 -7.27
N LEU A 178 0.29 -3.12 -7.45
CA LEU A 178 -0.86 -3.28 -6.56
C LEU A 178 -1.96 -4.03 -7.33
N GLY A 179 -2.39 -5.18 -6.84
CA GLY A 179 -3.65 -5.81 -7.25
C GLY A 179 -3.83 -7.28 -6.84
N ARG A 180 -5.05 -7.61 -6.37
CA ARG A 180 -5.97 -8.68 -6.85
C ARG A 180 -7.29 -8.63 -6.06
N ILE A 181 -8.43 -8.64 -6.75
CA ILE A 181 -9.78 -8.25 -6.27
C ILE A 181 -10.80 -9.40 -6.41
N SER A 182 -11.94 -9.17 -5.76
CA SER A 182 -13.10 -9.99 -5.40
C SER A 182 -13.73 -11.00 -6.36
N LYS A 183 -14.32 -12.05 -5.76
CA LYS A 183 -15.35 -12.91 -6.38
C LYS A 183 -16.70 -12.20 -6.37
N ALA A 184 -17.24 -11.92 -7.56
CA ALA A 184 -18.65 -11.57 -7.76
C ALA A 184 -19.41 -12.85 -8.12
N VAL A 185 -20.58 -13.05 -7.54
CA VAL A 185 -21.45 -14.19 -7.85
C VAL A 185 -22.03 -13.98 -9.26
N PRO A 186 -22.01 -14.99 -10.16
CA PRO A 186 -22.71 -14.92 -11.44
C PRO A 186 -24.22 -14.82 -11.21
N GLU A 187 -24.94 -14.17 -12.14
CA GLU A 187 -26.42 -14.23 -12.20
C GLU A 187 -26.93 -15.67 -12.36
#